data_AF-A0A7X4GYZ8-F1
#
_entry.id   AF-A0A7X4GYZ8-F1
#
_cell.length_a   1.000
_cell.length_b   1.000
_cell.length_c   1.000
_cell.angle_alpha   90.00
_cell.angle_beta   90.00
_cell.angle_gamma   90.00
#
_symmetry.space_group_name_H-M   'P 1'
#
loop_
_entity.id
_entity.type
_entity.pdbx_description
1 polymer ?
#
loop_
_entity_poly.entity_id
_entity_poly.type
_entity_poly.pdbx_seq_one_letter_code
_entity_poly.pdbx_strand_id
1 'polypeptide(L)'
;MKHLKISSKLPNPDSLNDPLWTQWDEFIAKHQLPISNEEVVRRYQNVEQQSSTYEVAADLNHFLNLRHFGKNSRYAKIAQEQYLLDEDDYAIDASVQALDDVFSKKACRFSEDSLVFKGVSLKPFYLIHSFRSIDVGQEVHFPGYVSVSVCREKALDFAFTDGVLLVIQGLDLVDCIVPPNSKVATTAGADVPEHEIVLQRDVTMVVERIIQRQGKSHREVHLKVIERPD
;
A
#
# COMPACT_ATOMS: atom_id res chain seq x y z
N MET A 1 18.00 -15.11 3.87
CA MET A 1 18.04 -14.45 5.20
C MET A 1 16.72 -14.70 5.89
N LYS A 2 16.65 -14.78 7.23
CA LYS A 2 15.36 -14.85 7.94
C LYS A 2 14.83 -13.42 8.06
N HIS A 3 13.63 -13.16 7.54
CA HIS A 3 12.95 -11.87 7.68
C HIS A 3 12.76 -11.53 9.17
N LEU A 4 12.90 -10.24 9.52
CA LEU A 4 12.66 -9.76 10.88
C LEU A 4 11.17 -9.93 11.20
N LYS A 5 10.85 -10.73 12.24
CA LYS A 5 9.46 -10.91 12.70
C LYS A 5 9.20 -10.07 13.95
N ILE A 6 8.12 -9.29 13.93
CA ILE A 6 7.70 -8.43 15.03
C ILE A 6 6.48 -9.04 15.71
N SER A 7 6.58 -9.33 17.01
CA SER A 7 5.48 -9.91 17.77
C SER A 7 4.54 -8.88 18.39
N SER A 8 4.97 -7.62 18.51
CA SER A 8 4.13 -6.53 19.02
C SER A 8 3.14 -6.07 17.96
N LYS A 9 1.92 -5.75 18.40
CA LYS A 9 0.91 -5.09 17.56
C LYS A 9 1.33 -3.66 17.21
N LEU A 10 1.06 -3.25 15.96
CA LEU A 10 1.20 -1.85 15.53
C LEU A 10 0.35 -0.88 16.39
N PRO A 11 0.82 0.36 16.61
CA PRO A 11 0.14 1.32 17.49
C PRO A 11 -1.21 1.81 16.93
N ASN A 12 -1.40 1.83 15.61
CA ASN A 12 -2.66 2.14 14.93
C ASN A 12 -3.46 3.35 15.48
N PRO A 13 -2.91 4.57 15.44
CA PRO A 13 -3.68 5.78 15.77
C PRO A 13 -4.86 5.97 14.79
N ASP A 14 -6.01 6.40 15.31
CA ASP A 14 -7.16 6.73 14.47
C ASP A 14 -7.06 8.13 13.84
N SER A 15 -6.34 9.06 14.49
CA SER A 15 -6.19 10.46 14.06
C SER A 15 -4.86 11.09 14.48
N LEU A 16 -4.59 12.30 14.01
CA LEU A 16 -3.40 13.08 14.42
C LEU A 16 -3.38 13.48 15.89
N ASN A 17 -4.56 13.56 16.52
CA ASN A 17 -4.71 13.91 17.93
C ASN A 17 -4.76 12.67 18.84
N ASP A 18 -4.67 11.48 18.26
CA ASP A 18 -4.63 10.22 19.00
C ASP A 18 -3.33 10.14 19.81
N PRO A 19 -3.37 9.80 21.12
CA PRO A 19 -2.16 9.58 21.91
C PRO A 19 -1.19 8.54 21.32
N LEU A 20 -1.69 7.61 20.48
CA LEU A 20 -0.88 6.60 19.81
C LEU A 20 -0.12 7.17 18.60
N TRP A 21 -0.42 8.40 18.16
CA TRP A 21 0.20 9.02 16.98
C TRP A 21 1.73 9.10 17.10
N THR A 22 2.23 9.56 18.25
CA THR A 22 3.67 9.72 18.49
C THR A 22 4.40 8.39 18.68
N GLN A 23 3.68 7.27 18.86
CA GLN A 23 4.28 5.98 19.16
C GLN A 23 4.87 5.28 17.93
N TRP A 24 4.63 5.78 16.71
CA TRP A 24 5.16 5.14 15.51
C TRP A 24 6.70 5.15 15.46
N ASP A 25 7.31 6.31 15.69
CA ASP A 25 8.77 6.43 15.70
C ASP A 25 9.39 5.64 16.88
N GLU A 26 8.72 5.64 18.04
CA GLU A 26 9.11 4.82 19.20
C GLU A 26 9.02 3.33 18.89
N PHE A 27 7.99 2.88 18.17
CA PHE A 27 7.81 1.51 17.74
C PHE A 27 8.92 1.06 16.80
N ILE A 28 9.24 1.89 15.78
CA ILE A 28 10.37 1.68 14.87
C ILE A 28 11.68 1.50 15.66
N ALA A 29 11.97 2.44 16.56
CA ALA A 29 13.21 2.44 17.34
C ALA A 29 13.30 1.22 18.27
N LYS A 30 12.23 0.92 19.01
CA LYS A 30 12.14 -0.23 19.94
C LYS A 30 12.38 -1.55 19.23
N HIS A 31 11.84 -1.70 18.03
CA HIS A 31 11.93 -2.92 17.24
C HIS A 31 13.08 -2.95 16.24
N GLN A 32 13.91 -1.90 16.22
CA GLN A 32 15.05 -1.73 15.30
C GLN A 32 14.64 -1.98 13.84
N LEU A 33 13.49 -1.44 13.44
CA LEU A 33 12.98 -1.62 12.09
C LEU A 33 13.90 -0.91 11.09
N PRO A 34 14.37 -1.60 10.04
CA PRO A 34 15.23 -0.99 9.05
C PRO A 34 14.45 0.00 8.19
N ILE A 35 14.79 1.28 8.31
CA ILE A 35 14.24 2.31 7.42
C ILE A 35 14.83 2.15 6.02
N SER A 36 13.93 2.06 5.03
CA SER A 36 14.25 1.84 3.63
C SER A 36 14.38 3.17 2.89
N ASN A 37 15.49 3.88 3.14
CA ASN A 37 15.78 5.19 2.56
C ASN A 37 16.56 5.11 1.23
N GLU A 38 16.36 4.07 0.43
CA GLU A 38 16.92 3.96 -0.92
C GLU A 38 16.20 4.92 -1.89
N GLU A 39 16.88 5.37 -2.94
CA GLU A 39 16.30 6.27 -3.94
C GLU A 39 15.02 5.71 -4.56
N VAL A 40 15.02 4.42 -4.93
CA VAL A 40 13.84 3.75 -5.49
C VAL A 40 12.64 3.81 -4.54
N VAL A 41 12.86 3.70 -3.22
CA VAL A 41 11.78 3.77 -2.23
C VAL A 41 11.26 5.20 -2.12
N ARG A 42 12.16 6.18 -1.97
CA ARG A 42 11.76 7.60 -1.95
C ARG A 42 11.06 8.03 -3.24
N ARG A 43 11.48 7.50 -4.38
CA ARG A 43 10.85 7.75 -5.68
C ARG A 43 9.48 7.12 -5.76
N TYR A 44 9.34 5.87 -5.32
CA TYR A 44 8.05 5.19 -5.21
C TYR A 44 7.06 5.98 -4.32
N GLN A 45 7.52 6.52 -3.18
CA GLN A 45 6.76 7.42 -2.31
C GLN A 45 6.47 8.81 -2.90
N ASN A 46 7.02 9.13 -4.08
CA ASN A 46 6.98 10.46 -4.67
C ASN A 46 7.61 11.55 -3.77
N VAL A 47 8.63 11.20 -2.98
CA VAL A 47 9.49 12.14 -2.26
C VAL A 47 10.65 12.58 -3.14
N GLU A 48 11.26 11.64 -3.86
CA GLU A 48 12.31 11.92 -4.85
C GLU A 48 11.67 12.42 -6.16
N GLN A 49 11.72 13.74 -6.38
CA GLN A 49 11.04 14.38 -7.52
C GLN A 49 11.80 14.21 -8.84
N GLN A 50 13.12 14.01 -8.78
CA GLN A 50 13.99 13.97 -9.95
C GLN A 50 14.73 12.63 -10.00
N SER A 51 14.03 11.57 -10.44
CA SER A 51 14.66 10.30 -10.80
C SER A 51 14.28 9.93 -12.22
N SER A 52 15.30 9.72 -13.07
CA SER A 52 15.14 9.14 -14.41
C SER A 52 15.28 7.61 -14.41
N THR A 53 15.57 7.02 -13.24
CA THR A 53 15.90 5.60 -13.11
C THR A 53 14.73 4.81 -12.52
N TYR A 54 13.87 5.48 -11.74
CA TYR A 54 12.81 4.84 -10.99
C TYR A 54 11.48 5.57 -11.13
N GLU A 55 10.40 4.79 -11.05
CA GLU A 55 9.04 5.26 -11.22
C GLU A 55 8.33 5.49 -9.87
N VAL A 56 7.40 6.43 -9.89
CA VAL A 56 6.51 6.68 -8.75
C VAL A 56 5.48 5.54 -8.61
N ALA A 57 4.91 5.38 -7.42
CA ALA A 57 3.96 4.29 -7.14
C ALA A 57 2.79 4.21 -8.12
N ALA A 58 2.32 5.34 -8.63
CA ALA A 58 1.19 5.39 -9.54
C ALA A 58 1.49 4.74 -10.90
N ASP A 59 2.64 5.06 -11.49
CA ASP A 59 3.06 4.54 -12.80
C ASP A 59 3.55 3.10 -12.68
N LEU A 60 4.36 2.81 -11.66
CA LEU A 60 4.85 1.46 -11.41
C LEU A 60 3.71 0.47 -11.21
N ASN A 61 2.75 0.78 -10.33
CA ASN A 61 1.61 -0.10 -10.10
C ASN A 61 0.67 -0.18 -11.31
N HIS A 62 0.61 0.86 -12.15
CA HIS A 62 -0.13 0.77 -13.40
C HIS A 62 0.43 -0.34 -14.31
N PHE A 63 1.72 -0.29 -14.62
CA PHE A 63 2.33 -1.25 -15.52
C PHE A 63 2.39 -2.66 -14.94
N LEU A 64 2.59 -2.82 -13.62
CA LEU A 64 2.52 -4.14 -12.97
C LEU A 64 1.13 -4.77 -13.12
N ASN A 65 0.07 -3.98 -12.96
CA ASN A 65 -1.30 -4.45 -13.20
C ASN A 65 -1.54 -4.71 -14.70
N LEU A 66 -1.03 -3.87 -15.60
CA LEU A 66 -1.17 -4.05 -17.05
C LEU A 66 -0.47 -5.34 -17.53
N ARG A 67 0.72 -5.63 -17.02
CA ARG A 67 1.46 -6.87 -17.27
C ARG A 67 0.71 -8.10 -16.77
N HIS A 68 0.11 -8.02 -15.58
CA HIS A 68 -0.66 -9.11 -15.00
C HIS A 68 -1.97 -9.39 -15.74
N PHE A 69 -2.81 -8.36 -15.96
CA PHE A 69 -4.12 -8.54 -16.58
C PHE A 69 -4.05 -8.61 -18.12
N GLY A 70 -3.03 -8.00 -18.72
CA GLY A 70 -2.81 -7.93 -20.17
C GLY A 70 -3.43 -6.69 -20.84
N LYS A 71 -2.85 -6.30 -21.99
CA LYS A 71 -3.23 -5.08 -22.76
C LYS A 71 -4.66 -5.10 -23.34
N ASN A 72 -5.29 -6.27 -23.43
CA ASN A 72 -6.67 -6.43 -23.93
C ASN A 72 -7.72 -6.66 -22.82
N SER A 73 -7.33 -6.48 -21.55
CA SER A 73 -8.15 -6.80 -20.40
C SER A 73 -9.16 -5.71 -20.02
N ARG A 74 -10.05 -6.04 -19.07
CA ARG A 74 -10.90 -5.05 -18.40
C ARG A 74 -10.05 -3.97 -17.71
N TYR A 75 -8.91 -4.35 -17.13
CA TYR A 75 -7.99 -3.40 -16.51
C TYR A 75 -7.49 -2.37 -17.53
N ALA A 76 -6.98 -2.83 -18.68
CA ALA A 76 -6.48 -1.95 -19.73
C ALA A 76 -7.54 -0.94 -20.20
N LYS A 77 -8.80 -1.39 -20.37
CA LYS A 77 -9.92 -0.51 -20.72
C LYS A 77 -10.18 0.59 -19.68
N ILE A 78 -10.11 0.26 -18.39
CA ILE A 78 -10.27 1.24 -17.30
C ILE A 78 -9.06 2.20 -17.27
N ALA A 79 -7.86 1.70 -17.55
CA ALA A 79 -6.63 2.47 -17.43
C ALA A 79 -6.40 3.46 -18.57
N GLN A 80 -6.89 3.20 -19.78
CA GLN A 80 -6.72 4.05 -20.97
C GLN A 80 -7.17 5.51 -20.77
N GLU A 81 -8.09 5.77 -19.85
CA GLU A 81 -8.54 7.14 -19.55
C GLU A 81 -7.51 7.96 -18.77
N GLN A 82 -6.57 7.30 -18.09
CA GLN A 82 -5.64 7.93 -17.14
C GLN A 82 -4.16 7.64 -17.42
N TYR A 83 -3.85 6.57 -18.16
CA TYR A 83 -2.50 6.06 -18.35
C TYR A 83 -2.24 5.63 -19.79
N LEU A 84 -0.96 5.71 -20.19
CA LEU A 84 -0.46 5.06 -21.40
C LEU A 84 -0.45 3.55 -21.20
N LEU A 85 -0.64 2.80 -22.28
CA LEU A 85 -0.57 1.33 -22.25
C LEU A 85 0.77 0.78 -22.75
N ASP A 86 1.69 1.68 -23.05
CA ASP A 86 3.03 1.32 -23.49
C ASP A 86 4.06 1.71 -22.45
N GLU A 87 5.01 0.80 -22.22
CA GLU A 87 5.99 0.91 -21.13
C GLU A 87 7.37 1.40 -21.60
N ASP A 88 7.56 1.58 -22.92
CA ASP A 88 8.87 1.90 -23.54
C ASP A 88 9.56 3.12 -22.93
N ASP A 89 8.80 4.11 -22.46
CA ASP A 89 9.32 5.35 -21.85
C ASP A 89 9.47 5.27 -20.32
N TYR A 90 9.17 4.12 -19.70
CA TYR A 90 9.13 3.96 -18.25
C TYR A 90 10.19 2.98 -17.73
N ALA A 91 10.87 3.34 -16.65
CA ALA A 91 11.90 2.53 -16.02
C ALA A 91 11.31 1.45 -15.08
N ILE A 92 10.35 0.67 -15.57
CA ILE A 92 9.59 -0.31 -14.79
C ILE A 92 10.48 -1.43 -14.26
N ASP A 93 11.28 -2.07 -15.11
CA ASP A 93 12.12 -3.20 -14.71
C ASP A 93 13.21 -2.77 -13.72
N ALA A 94 13.79 -1.59 -13.90
CA ALA A 94 14.75 -1.02 -12.98
C ALA A 94 14.12 -0.76 -11.59
N SER A 95 12.90 -0.22 -11.57
CA SER A 95 12.14 0.02 -10.33
C SER A 95 11.80 -1.28 -9.61
N VAL A 96 11.33 -2.30 -10.34
CA VAL A 96 11.00 -3.61 -9.78
C VAL A 96 12.23 -4.27 -9.18
N GLN A 97 13.32 -4.36 -9.95
CA GLN A 97 14.55 -5.01 -9.47
C GLN A 97 15.10 -4.31 -8.23
N ALA A 98 15.14 -2.98 -8.21
CA ALA A 98 15.66 -2.23 -7.08
C ALA A 98 14.76 -2.35 -5.83
N LEU A 99 13.43 -2.39 -5.98
CA LEU A 99 12.53 -2.65 -4.85
C LEU A 99 12.64 -4.08 -4.34
N ASP A 100 12.67 -5.08 -5.23
CA ASP A 100 12.84 -6.49 -4.84
C ASP A 100 14.17 -6.67 -4.06
N ASP A 101 15.24 -5.99 -4.48
CA ASP A 101 16.50 -5.91 -3.75
C ASP A 101 16.35 -5.32 -2.35
N VAL A 102 15.55 -4.26 -2.17
CA VAL A 102 15.27 -3.65 -0.87
C VAL A 102 14.48 -4.63 0.01
N PHE A 103 13.41 -5.23 -0.50
CA PHE A 103 12.63 -6.25 0.22
C PHE A 103 13.53 -7.41 0.66
N SER A 104 14.41 -7.91 -0.20
CA SER A 104 15.32 -9.02 0.13
C SER A 104 16.25 -8.73 1.31
N LYS A 105 16.60 -7.46 1.53
CA LYS A 105 17.58 -7.01 2.54
C LYS A 105 16.92 -6.47 3.81
N LYS A 106 15.75 -5.83 3.69
CA LYS A 106 15.14 -5.01 4.74
C LYS A 106 13.72 -5.43 5.12
N ALA A 107 13.13 -6.41 4.45
CA ALA A 107 11.77 -6.81 4.76
C ALA A 107 11.62 -7.30 6.21
N CYS A 108 10.52 -6.87 6.82
CA CYS A 108 10.01 -7.37 8.07
C CYS A 108 8.58 -7.91 7.89
N ARG A 109 8.12 -8.68 8.88
CA ARG A 109 6.75 -9.15 9.00
C ARG A 109 6.21 -8.75 10.37
N PHE A 110 5.01 -8.21 10.41
CA PHE A 110 4.39 -7.75 11.65
C PHE A 110 3.55 -8.86 12.31
N SER A 111 3.00 -8.62 13.49
CA SER A 111 2.17 -9.62 14.17
C SER A 111 0.87 -9.85 13.40
N GLU A 112 0.28 -11.03 13.56
CA GLU A 112 -1.03 -11.36 12.97
C GLU A 112 -2.14 -10.37 13.37
N ASP A 113 -2.06 -9.83 14.60
CA ASP A 113 -2.99 -8.84 15.16
C ASP A 113 -2.76 -7.40 14.67
N SER A 114 -1.69 -7.16 13.90
CA SER A 114 -1.36 -5.84 13.38
C SER A 114 -2.25 -5.47 12.22
N LEU A 115 -2.72 -4.22 12.21
CA LEU A 115 -3.57 -3.68 11.17
C LEU A 115 -2.86 -2.57 10.41
N VAL A 116 -3.18 -2.40 9.14
CA VAL A 116 -2.81 -1.24 8.32
C VAL A 116 -3.98 -0.80 7.47
N PHE A 117 -3.94 0.45 7.02
CA PHE A 117 -5.07 1.14 6.42
C PHE A 117 -4.73 1.64 5.02
N LYS A 118 -5.69 1.54 4.10
CA LYS A 118 -5.57 2.09 2.75
C LYS A 118 -6.84 2.78 2.30
N GLY A 119 -6.77 4.08 2.04
CA GLY A 119 -7.82 4.79 1.31
C GLY A 119 -7.81 4.37 -0.16
N VAL A 120 -8.97 3.94 -0.65
CA VAL A 120 -9.16 3.55 -2.05
C VAL A 120 -9.40 4.80 -2.89
N SER A 121 -8.49 5.09 -3.80
CA SER A 121 -8.59 6.18 -4.77
C SER A 121 -9.27 5.74 -6.07
N LEU A 122 -9.43 6.67 -7.01
CA LEU A 122 -10.00 6.40 -8.36
C LEU A 122 -8.98 5.84 -9.35
N LYS A 123 -7.82 5.36 -8.87
CA LYS A 123 -6.81 4.77 -9.74
C LYS A 123 -7.28 3.43 -10.33
N PRO A 124 -6.96 3.11 -11.59
CA PRO A 124 -7.44 1.90 -12.27
C PRO A 124 -7.17 0.60 -11.51
N PHE A 125 -6.01 0.50 -10.85
CA PHE A 125 -5.60 -0.67 -10.06
C PHE A 125 -6.38 -0.85 -8.75
N TYR A 126 -7.22 0.10 -8.36
CA TYR A 126 -8.25 -0.12 -7.34
C TYR A 126 -9.65 -0.32 -7.94
N LEU A 127 -9.95 0.36 -9.04
CA LEU A 127 -11.25 0.26 -9.72
C LEU A 127 -11.52 -1.16 -10.23
N ILE A 128 -10.50 -1.89 -10.67
CA ILE A 128 -10.63 -3.27 -11.17
C ILE A 128 -11.27 -4.21 -10.13
N HIS A 129 -11.01 -3.98 -8.83
CA HIS A 129 -11.55 -4.80 -7.73
C HIS A 129 -12.99 -4.44 -7.34
N SER A 130 -13.52 -3.33 -7.84
CA SER A 130 -14.92 -2.92 -7.60
C SER A 130 -15.30 -2.92 -6.12
N PHE A 131 -14.42 -2.42 -5.24
CA PHE A 131 -14.56 -2.53 -3.78
C PHE A 131 -15.92 -2.08 -3.23
N ARG A 132 -16.64 -1.18 -3.90
CA ARG A 132 -17.98 -0.74 -3.50
C ARG A 132 -19.04 -1.85 -3.50
N SER A 133 -18.89 -2.84 -4.37
CA SER A 133 -19.81 -3.97 -4.53
C SER A 133 -19.13 -5.31 -4.25
N ILE A 134 -17.98 -5.30 -3.56
CA ILE A 134 -17.28 -6.52 -3.19
C ILE A 134 -18.05 -7.25 -2.08
N ASP A 135 -18.00 -8.58 -2.10
CA ASP A 135 -18.64 -9.48 -1.16
C ASP A 135 -17.62 -10.18 -0.25
N VAL A 136 -18.09 -10.63 0.93
CA VAL A 136 -17.28 -11.46 1.83
C VAL A 136 -16.92 -12.78 1.15
N GLY A 137 -15.68 -13.23 1.35
CA GLY A 137 -15.11 -14.42 0.75
C GLY A 137 -14.48 -14.20 -0.63
N GLN A 138 -14.63 -13.03 -1.25
CA GLN A 138 -13.96 -12.74 -2.51
C GLN A 138 -12.46 -12.52 -2.31
N GLU A 139 -11.67 -13.00 -3.26
CA GLU A 139 -10.24 -12.76 -3.31
C GLU A 139 -9.91 -11.51 -4.13
N VAL A 140 -8.96 -10.74 -3.62
CA VAL A 140 -8.43 -9.53 -4.22
C VAL A 140 -6.94 -9.72 -4.38
N HIS A 141 -6.46 -9.66 -5.61
CA HIS A 141 -5.05 -9.77 -5.92
C HIS A 141 -4.48 -8.42 -6.33
N PHE A 142 -3.37 -8.02 -5.70
CA PHE A 142 -2.61 -6.82 -6.04
C PHE A 142 -1.30 -7.24 -6.74
N PRO A 143 -1.21 -7.12 -8.08
CA PRO A 143 0.04 -7.37 -8.80
C PRO A 143 1.13 -6.33 -8.50
N GLY A 144 0.71 -5.11 -8.14
CA GLY A 144 1.61 -4.04 -7.72
C GLY A 144 1.90 -4.09 -6.21
N TYR A 145 2.80 -3.22 -5.77
CA TYR A 145 3.06 -2.97 -4.35
C TYR A 145 1.89 -2.22 -3.72
N VAL A 146 1.67 -2.42 -2.42
CA VAL A 146 0.56 -1.76 -1.69
C VAL A 146 1.11 -0.85 -0.61
N SER A 147 1.14 0.46 -0.90
CA SER A 147 1.39 1.50 0.12
C SER A 147 0.20 1.63 1.05
N VAL A 148 0.43 1.46 2.35
CA VAL A 148 -0.57 1.53 3.41
C VAL A 148 -0.07 2.43 4.54
N SER A 149 -0.97 2.92 5.37
CA SER A 149 -0.61 3.70 6.56
C SER A 149 -0.94 2.91 7.83
N VAL A 150 -0.15 3.10 8.88
CA VAL A 150 -0.55 2.64 10.23
C VAL A 150 -1.66 3.52 10.82
N CYS A 151 -1.90 4.73 10.29
CA CYS A 151 -2.91 5.67 10.75
C CYS A 151 -4.16 5.67 9.87
N ARG A 152 -5.34 5.59 10.50
CA ARG A 152 -6.62 5.55 9.80
C ARG A 152 -6.93 6.86 9.06
N GLU A 153 -6.86 8.00 9.76
CA GLU A 153 -7.12 9.32 9.16
C GLU A 153 -6.16 9.61 8.00
N LYS A 154 -4.87 9.32 8.15
CA LYS A 154 -3.88 9.50 7.06
C LYS A 154 -4.17 8.61 5.86
N ALA A 155 -4.62 7.37 6.05
CA ALA A 155 -5.04 6.53 4.94
C ALA A 155 -6.22 7.14 4.16
N LEU A 156 -7.12 7.85 4.85
CA LEU A 156 -8.29 8.50 4.24
C LEU A 156 -7.95 9.75 3.43
N ASP A 157 -6.78 10.37 3.63
CA ASP A 157 -6.29 11.46 2.75
C ASP A 157 -6.21 11.03 1.26
N PHE A 158 -6.10 9.73 1.02
CA PHE A 158 -6.06 9.13 -0.32
C PHE A 158 -7.40 8.59 -0.80
N ALA A 159 -8.40 8.52 0.07
CA ALA A 159 -9.74 8.09 -0.30
C ALA A 159 -10.47 9.23 -1.02
N PHE A 160 -11.25 8.89 -2.04
CA PHE A 160 -12.23 9.84 -2.58
C PHE A 160 -13.30 10.17 -1.51
N THR A 161 -14.04 11.27 -1.63
CA THR A 161 -15.03 11.74 -0.63
C THR A 161 -16.05 10.67 -0.21
N ASP A 162 -16.43 9.78 -1.14
CA ASP A 162 -17.28 8.61 -0.90
C ASP A 162 -16.50 7.29 -1.09
N GLY A 163 -15.21 7.32 -0.76
CA GLY A 163 -14.25 6.25 -0.95
C GLY A 163 -14.42 5.11 0.05
N VAL A 164 -13.72 4.02 -0.23
CA VAL A 164 -13.64 2.85 0.64
C VAL A 164 -12.35 2.93 1.44
N LEU A 165 -12.40 2.54 2.71
CA LEU A 165 -11.22 2.27 3.53
C LEU A 165 -10.96 0.76 3.54
N LEU A 166 -9.76 0.34 3.14
CA LEU A 166 -9.31 -1.02 3.38
C LEU A 166 -8.68 -1.09 4.77
N VAL A 167 -9.09 -2.07 5.56
CA VAL A 167 -8.48 -2.44 6.83
C VAL A 167 -7.82 -3.80 6.61
N ILE A 168 -6.50 -3.85 6.63
CA ILE A 168 -5.72 -4.99 6.17
C ILE A 168 -5.02 -5.65 7.37
N GLN A 169 -5.16 -6.97 7.49
CA GLN A 169 -4.51 -7.81 8.49
C GLN A 169 -3.78 -9.01 7.87
N GLY A 170 -3.11 -9.83 8.70
CA GLY A 170 -2.29 -10.95 8.23
C GLY A 170 -0.89 -10.51 7.77
N LEU A 171 -0.34 -9.48 8.40
CA LEU A 171 0.97 -8.91 8.06
C LEU A 171 2.16 -9.81 8.46
N ASP A 172 1.87 -10.95 9.10
CA ASP A 172 2.80 -12.04 9.36
C ASP A 172 3.02 -12.95 8.13
N LEU A 173 2.19 -12.81 7.10
CA LEU A 173 2.20 -13.61 5.87
C LEU A 173 2.76 -12.85 4.65
N VAL A 174 2.96 -11.54 4.75
CA VAL A 174 3.49 -10.69 3.67
C VAL A 174 4.72 -9.95 4.14
N ASP A 175 5.73 -9.85 3.26
CA ASP A 175 6.89 -9.02 3.52
C ASP A 175 6.53 -7.55 3.39
N CYS A 176 6.97 -6.76 4.37
CA CYS A 176 6.76 -5.34 4.44
C CYS A 176 8.10 -4.61 4.53
N ILE A 177 8.20 -3.43 3.93
CA ILE A 177 9.28 -2.48 4.21
C ILE A 177 8.69 -1.23 4.87
N VAL A 178 9.53 -0.58 5.68
CA VAL A 178 9.20 0.70 6.32
C VAL A 178 10.00 1.79 5.62
N PRO A 179 9.37 2.63 4.78
CA PRO A 179 10.02 3.80 4.21
C PRO A 179 10.33 4.87 5.27
N PRO A 180 11.09 5.92 4.92
CA PRO A 180 11.19 7.12 5.75
C PRO A 180 9.79 7.69 6.06
N ASN A 181 9.63 8.18 7.29
CA ASN A 181 8.40 8.83 7.72
C ASN A 181 8.31 10.24 7.10
N SER A 182 8.02 10.27 5.81
CA SER A 182 8.07 11.48 4.97
C SER A 182 6.68 12.04 4.69
N LYS A 183 6.70 13.32 4.32
CA LYS A 183 5.57 14.08 3.82
C LYS A 183 5.48 13.89 2.31
N VAL A 184 4.30 13.64 1.77
CA VAL A 184 4.08 13.56 0.31
C VAL A 184 3.17 14.71 -0.12
N ALA A 185 3.64 15.49 -1.09
CA ALA A 185 3.04 16.77 -1.47
C ALA A 185 1.64 16.67 -2.11
N THR A 186 1.13 15.45 -2.39
CA THR A 186 -0.04 15.23 -3.24
C THR A 186 -1.35 15.04 -2.48
N THR A 187 -1.41 15.27 -1.17
CA THR A 187 -2.59 14.99 -0.33
C THR A 187 -3.06 16.19 0.49
N ALA A 188 -4.32 16.15 0.98
CA ALA A 188 -4.92 17.22 1.77
C ALA A 188 -4.19 17.50 3.11
N GLY A 189 -3.39 16.54 3.59
CA GLY A 189 -2.52 16.64 4.75
C GLY A 189 -1.04 16.54 4.41
N ALA A 190 -0.61 17.11 3.27
CA ALA A 190 0.75 17.03 2.75
C ALA A 190 1.85 17.44 3.75
N ASP A 191 1.52 18.27 4.75
CA ASP A 191 2.47 18.69 5.79
C ASP A 191 2.65 17.69 6.94
N VAL A 192 1.96 16.55 6.91
CA VAL A 192 1.98 15.54 7.97
C VAL A 192 2.51 14.21 7.43
N PRO A 193 3.50 13.59 8.08
CA PRO A 193 4.03 12.29 7.65
C PRO A 193 2.96 11.21 7.56
N GLU A 194 3.13 10.28 6.64
CA GLU A 194 2.10 9.28 6.33
C GLU A 194 2.10 8.05 7.25
N HIS A 195 3.20 7.85 7.98
CA HIS A 195 3.46 6.62 8.74
C HIS A 195 3.25 5.38 7.84
N GLU A 196 3.92 5.42 6.68
CA GLU A 196 3.74 4.44 5.61
C GLU A 196 4.43 3.10 5.94
N ILE A 197 3.79 2.03 5.49
CA ILE A 197 4.37 0.71 5.27
C ILE A 197 4.09 0.35 3.80
N VAL A 198 5.05 -0.30 3.13
CA VAL A 198 4.83 -0.84 1.78
C VAL A 198 4.83 -2.35 1.84
N LEU A 199 3.71 -2.96 1.44
CA LEU A 199 3.61 -4.41 1.27
C LEU A 199 4.24 -4.80 -0.06
N GLN A 200 4.89 -5.96 -0.06
CA GLN A 200 5.45 -6.57 -1.28
C GLN A 200 4.35 -6.73 -2.36
N ARG A 201 4.78 -6.72 -3.62
CA ARG A 201 3.91 -7.01 -4.77
C ARG A 201 3.41 -8.46 -4.79
N ASP A 202 2.47 -8.71 -5.69
CA ASP A 202 1.85 -10.03 -5.92
C ASP A 202 1.10 -10.63 -4.73
N VAL A 203 0.56 -9.78 -3.87
CA VAL A 203 -0.18 -10.21 -2.67
C VAL A 203 -1.63 -10.56 -3.02
N THR A 204 -2.15 -11.61 -2.40
CA THR A 204 -3.58 -11.95 -2.46
C THR A 204 -4.19 -11.82 -1.07
N MET A 205 -5.38 -11.25 -1.01
CA MET A 205 -6.13 -11.05 0.22
C MET A 205 -7.57 -11.52 0.04
N VAL A 206 -8.17 -12.05 1.09
CA VAL A 206 -9.60 -12.40 1.11
C VAL A 206 -10.38 -11.32 1.86
N VAL A 207 -11.59 -11.01 1.38
CA VAL A 207 -12.54 -10.17 2.11
C VAL A 207 -13.13 -10.97 3.26
N GLU A 208 -12.83 -10.59 4.49
CA GLU A 208 -13.38 -11.27 5.67
C GLU A 208 -14.65 -10.59 6.19
N ARG A 209 -14.70 -9.26 6.09
CA ARG A 209 -15.80 -8.48 6.65
C ARG A 209 -15.98 -7.18 5.88
N ILE A 210 -17.23 -6.73 5.81
CA ILE A 210 -17.58 -5.44 5.23
C ILE A 210 -18.37 -4.65 6.27
N ILE A 211 -17.96 -3.41 6.53
CA ILE A 211 -18.71 -2.47 7.36
C ILE A 211 -19.30 -1.42 6.44
N GLN A 212 -20.63 -1.36 6.37
CA GLN A 212 -21.34 -0.39 5.55
C GLN A 212 -21.16 1.02 6.10
N ARG A 213 -21.16 2.01 5.21
CA ARG A 213 -21.13 3.43 5.58
C ARG A 213 -22.29 3.77 6.51
N GLN A 214 -22.00 4.47 7.60
CA GLN A 214 -22.99 5.02 8.53
C GLN A 214 -22.74 6.52 8.72
N GLY A 215 -23.69 7.34 8.27
CA GLY A 215 -23.55 8.80 8.32
C GLY A 215 -22.32 9.29 7.56
N LYS A 216 -21.38 9.91 8.28
CA LYS A 216 -20.14 10.47 7.71
C LYS A 216 -18.98 9.46 7.60
N SER A 217 -19.13 8.22 8.08
CA SER A 217 -18.06 7.22 7.97
C SER A 217 -17.83 6.77 6.53
N HIS A 218 -16.65 6.23 6.26
CA HIS A 218 -16.39 5.51 5.02
C HIS A 218 -16.90 4.08 5.11
N ARG A 219 -17.23 3.48 3.97
CA ARG A 219 -17.42 2.03 3.90
C ARG A 219 -16.07 1.36 4.13
N GLU A 220 -16.02 0.32 4.96
CA GLU A 220 -14.80 -0.42 5.23
C GLU A 220 -14.84 -1.82 4.62
N VAL A 221 -13.74 -2.22 4.01
CA VAL A 221 -13.50 -3.60 3.56
C VAL A 221 -12.33 -4.14 4.37
N HIS A 222 -12.61 -5.15 5.18
CA HIS A 222 -11.63 -5.82 6.02
C HIS A 222 -11.04 -6.97 5.22
N LEU A 223 -9.75 -6.88 4.94
CA LEU A 223 -8.99 -7.80 4.13
C LEU A 223 -8.00 -8.56 5.00
N LYS A 224 -7.82 -9.85 4.73
CA LYS A 224 -6.75 -10.65 5.32
C LYS A 224 -5.85 -11.19 4.23
N VAL A 225 -4.54 -10.97 4.37
CA VAL A 225 -3.54 -11.62 3.53
C VAL A 225 -3.66 -13.13 3.66
N ILE A 226 -3.62 -13.83 2.54
CA ILE A 226 -3.63 -15.29 2.49
C ILE A 226 -2.34 -15.78 1.82
N GLU A 227 -1.84 -16.93 2.28
CA GLU A 227 -0.77 -17.63 1.55
C GLU A 227 -1.32 -18.08 0.20
N ARG A 228 -0.58 -17.81 -0.88
CA ARG A 228 -0.90 -18.44 -2.16
C ARG A 228 -0.56 -19.93 -2.04
N PRO A 229 -1.47 -20.85 -2.40
CA PRO A 229 -1.07 -22.23 -2.61
C PRO A 229 -0.05 -22.26 -3.76
N ASP A 230 1.08 -22.93 -3.52
CA ASP A 230 2.11 -23.21 -4.52
C ASP A 230 1.56 -23.93 -5.75
#